data_AF-A0AAV0K8J7-F1
#
_entry.id   AF-A0AAV0K8J7-F1
#
_cell.length_a   1.000
_cell.length_b   1.000
_cell.length_c   1.000
_cell.angle_alpha   90.00
_cell.angle_beta   90.00
_cell.angle_gamma   90.00
#
_symmetry.space_group_name_H-M   'P 1'
#
loop_
_entity.id
_entity.type
_entity.pdbx_description
1 polymer ?
#
loop_
_entity_poly.entity_id
_entity_poly.type
_entity_poly.pdbx_seq_one_letter_code
_entity_poly.pdbx_strand_id
1 'polypeptide(L)'
;AVLDGLKYAKSHEWGGSFANIESVKATSDVNSPVSGEVVAVNDKLGEAPGLVNTSPYEDGWMIKVKPSNASELGSLMGPKDYTKFCEEEDAAH
;
A
#
# COMPACT_ATOMS: atom_id res chain seq x y z
N ALA A 1 -1.65 -6.65 -12.95
CA ALA A 1 -2.43 -5.51 -12.44
C ALA A 1 -2.33 -4.38 -13.45
N VAL A 2 -3.34 -3.55 -13.60
CA VAL A 2 -3.23 -2.24 -14.26
C VAL A 2 -3.30 -1.22 -13.14
N LEU A 3 -2.33 -0.32 -13.07
CA LEU A 3 -2.37 0.82 -12.15
C LEU A 3 -2.88 1.99 -12.97
N ASP A 4 -4.17 2.29 -12.85
CA ASP A 4 -4.74 3.50 -13.45
C ASP A 4 -5.04 4.51 -12.34
N GLY A 5 -4.65 5.76 -12.57
CA GLY A 5 -4.99 6.87 -11.69
C GLY A 5 -4.35 6.81 -10.30
N LEU A 6 -3.02 6.87 -10.21
CA LEU A 6 -2.42 7.40 -8.99
C LEU A 6 -2.75 8.89 -8.88
N LYS A 7 -3.90 9.20 -8.28
CA LYS A 7 -4.27 10.55 -7.88
C LYS A 7 -3.50 10.87 -6.59
N TYR A 8 -2.24 11.26 -6.71
CA TYR A 8 -1.44 11.60 -5.54
C TYR A 8 -1.99 12.88 -4.92
N ALA A 9 -2.65 12.75 -3.77
CA ALA A 9 -2.73 13.88 -2.86
C ALA A 9 -1.33 14.12 -2.29
N LYS A 10 -0.90 15.37 -2.18
CA LYS A 10 0.39 15.69 -1.55
C LYS A 10 0.49 15.12 -0.13
N SER A 11 -0.64 14.98 0.56
CA SER A 11 -0.74 14.44 1.90
C SER A 11 -1.87 13.42 2.02
N HIS A 12 -1.69 12.44 2.89
CA HIS A 12 -2.70 11.45 3.27
C HIS A 12 -2.86 11.39 4.78
N GLU A 13 -4.03 10.97 5.23
CA GLU A 13 -4.33 10.62 6.62
C GLU A 13 -4.29 9.10 6.77
N TRP A 14 -4.00 8.61 7.97
CA TRP A 14 -4.09 7.19 8.29
C TRP A 14 -5.45 6.63 7.87
N GLY A 15 -5.41 5.58 7.05
CA GLY A 15 -6.59 4.82 6.64
C GLY A 15 -7.28 5.43 5.42
N GLY A 16 -6.85 6.62 4.98
CA GLY A 16 -7.28 7.20 3.72
C GLY A 16 -6.67 6.45 2.53
N SER A 17 -7.48 6.23 1.50
CA SER A 17 -7.01 5.66 0.23
C SER A 17 -6.04 6.63 -0.49
N PHE A 18 -4.98 6.08 -1.08
CA PHE A 18 -4.02 6.83 -1.90
C PHE A 18 -3.85 6.29 -3.32
N ALA A 19 -4.27 5.05 -3.57
CA ALA A 19 -4.13 4.38 -4.85
C ALA A 19 -5.19 3.28 -5.00
N ASN A 20 -5.42 2.86 -6.25
CA ASN A 20 -6.24 1.70 -6.55
C ASN A 20 -5.40 0.69 -7.34
N ILE A 21 -5.51 -0.59 -7.01
CA ILE A 21 -4.91 -1.70 -7.76
C ILE A 21 -6.01 -2.40 -8.52
N GLU A 22 -5.87 -2.46 -9.85
CA GLU A 22 -6.82 -3.18 -10.70
C GLU A 22 -6.25 -4.51 -11.14
N SER A 23 -7.07 -5.54 -11.04
CA SER A 23 -6.84 -6.86 -11.59
C SER A 23 -7.89 -7.18 -12.65
N VAL A 24 -7.77 -8.33 -13.30
CA VAL A 24 -8.79 -8.80 -14.24
C VAL A 24 -10.12 -9.19 -13.55
N LYS A 25 -10.15 -9.26 -12.22
CA LYS A 25 -11.31 -9.72 -11.44
C LYS A 25 -11.92 -8.64 -10.54
N ALA A 26 -11.13 -7.68 -10.10
CA ALA A 26 -11.51 -6.72 -9.08
C ALA A 26 -10.60 -5.48 -9.11
N THR A 27 -11.14 -4.38 -8.60
CA THR A 27 -10.40 -3.17 -8.23
C THR A 27 -10.40 -3.08 -6.71
N SER A 28 -9.22 -2.82 -6.13
CA SER A 28 -9.03 -2.71 -4.69
C SER A 28 -8.35 -1.39 -4.34
N ASP A 29 -8.95 -0.65 -3.42
CA ASP A 29 -8.33 0.56 -2.87
C ASP A 29 -7.17 0.18 -1.94
N VAL A 30 -6.11 0.98 -1.96
CA VAL A 30 -4.94 0.85 -1.10
C VAL A 30 -4.93 2.02 -0.11
N ASN A 31 -5.08 1.68 1.17
CA ASN A 31 -5.14 2.65 2.26
C ASN A 31 -3.76 2.93 2.83
N SER A 32 -3.50 4.19 3.18
CA SER A 32 -2.23 4.59 3.78
C SER A 32 -2.15 4.08 5.22
N PRO A 33 -1.06 3.40 5.62
CA PRO A 33 -0.87 2.93 6.99
C PRO A 33 -0.45 4.06 7.94
N VAL A 34 -0.12 5.25 7.42
CA VAL A 34 0.31 6.42 8.19
C VAL A 34 -0.20 7.71 7.56
N SER A 35 -0.35 8.74 8.37
CA SER A 35 -0.56 10.12 7.95
C SER A 35 0.78 10.75 7.53
N GLY A 36 0.78 11.56 6.47
CA GLY A 36 2.01 12.24 6.04
C GLY A 36 2.01 12.77 4.62
N GLU A 37 3.16 13.30 4.21
CA GLU A 37 3.39 13.86 2.87
C GLU A 37 4.06 12.83 1.95
N VAL A 38 3.57 12.69 0.71
CA VAL A 38 4.21 11.84 -0.29
C VAL A 38 5.47 12.53 -0.82
N VAL A 39 6.62 11.91 -0.63
CA VAL A 39 7.93 12.45 -1.05
C VAL A 39 8.51 11.76 -2.27
N ALA A 40 8.02 10.56 -2.60
CA ALA A 40 8.38 9.87 -3.85
C ALA A 40 7.27 8.91 -4.27
N VAL A 41 7.28 8.63 -5.56
CA VAL A 41 6.35 7.76 -6.26
C VAL A 41 7.15 6.81 -7.14
N ASN A 42 6.71 5.56 -7.26
CA ASN A 42 7.36 4.61 -8.15
C ASN A 42 6.82 4.68 -9.58
N ASP A 43 7.43 5.55 -10.39
CA ASP A 43 7.02 5.74 -11.79
C ASP A 43 7.17 4.46 -12.64
N LYS A 44 8.03 3.51 -12.24
CA LYS A 44 8.21 2.22 -12.92
C LYS A 44 6.92 1.40 -12.98
N LEU A 45 6.02 1.61 -12.02
CA LEU A 45 4.77 0.87 -11.96
C LEU A 45 3.79 1.25 -13.08
N GLY A 46 3.93 2.43 -13.69
CA GLY A 46 3.16 2.82 -14.87
C GLY A 46 3.53 2.00 -16.11
N GLU A 47 4.80 1.61 -16.23
CA GLU A 47 5.31 0.80 -17.35
C GLU A 47 5.26 -0.71 -17.04
N ALA A 48 5.48 -1.07 -15.79
CA ALA A 48 5.58 -2.45 -15.31
C ALA A 48 4.71 -2.69 -14.06
N PRO A 49 3.38 -2.61 -14.18
CA PRO A 49 2.48 -2.80 -13.03
C PRO A 49 2.49 -4.24 -12.48
N GLY A 50 3.04 -5.20 -13.22
CA GLY A 50 3.27 -6.57 -12.74
C GLY A 50 4.26 -6.68 -11.58
N LEU A 51 5.09 -5.65 -11.33
CA LEU A 51 6.05 -5.63 -10.23
C LEU A 51 5.39 -5.75 -8.86
N VAL A 52 4.14 -5.27 -8.71
CA VAL A 52 3.33 -5.45 -7.49
C VAL A 52 3.14 -6.94 -7.17
N ASN A 53 3.10 -7.80 -8.19
CA ASN A 53 2.94 -9.25 -8.00
C ASN A 53 4.28 -9.95 -7.80
N THR A 54 5.29 -9.60 -8.61
CA THR A 54 6.56 -10.34 -8.65
C THR A 54 7.58 -9.87 -7.64
N SER A 55 7.46 -8.63 -7.15
CA SER A 55 8.43 -7.98 -6.28
C SER A 55 7.74 -7.02 -5.28
N PRO A 56 6.70 -7.45 -4.53
CA PRO A 56 5.81 -6.57 -3.76
C PRO A 56 6.52 -5.71 -2.70
N TYR A 57 7.64 -6.22 -2.16
CA TYR A 57 8.39 -5.56 -1.09
C TYR A 57 9.64 -4.82 -1.58
N GLU A 58 10.06 -5.03 -2.84
CA GLU A 58 11.26 -4.44 -3.41
C GLU A 58 10.89 -3.50 -4.57
N ASP A 59 10.92 -3.98 -5.82
CA ASP A 59 10.66 -3.14 -7.01
C ASP A 59 9.20 -2.68 -7.13
N GLY A 60 8.29 -3.34 -6.41
CA GLY A 60 6.85 -3.09 -6.39
C GLY A 60 6.38 -2.03 -5.38
N TRP A 61 7.30 -1.32 -4.70
CA TRP A 61 6.93 -0.22 -3.80
C TRP A 61 6.08 0.84 -4.53
N MET A 62 5.09 1.44 -3.86
CA MET A 62 4.17 2.38 -4.51
C MET A 62 4.53 3.85 -4.26
N ILE A 63 4.68 4.21 -2.98
CA ILE A 63 4.97 5.58 -2.54
C ILE A 63 5.99 5.56 -1.40
N LYS A 64 6.70 6.68 -1.22
CA LYS A 64 7.44 7.00 0.01
C LYS A 64 6.77 8.17 0.67
N VAL A 65 6.55 8.05 1.98
CA VAL A 65 5.85 9.05 2.78
C VAL A 65 6.80 9.58 3.85
N LYS A 66 6.80 10.90 4.06
CA LYS A 66 7.34 11.54 5.26
C LYS A 66 6.22 11.57 6.31
N PRO A 67 6.28 10.74 7.37
CA PRO A 67 5.20 10.66 8.34
C PRO A 67 5.01 12.00 9.06
N SER A 68 3.76 12.46 9.19
CA SER A 68 3.42 13.63 9.99
C SER A 68 3.29 13.29 11.48
N ASN A 69 3.02 12.02 11.80
CA ASN A 69 2.88 11.53 13.16
C ASN A 69 3.60 10.18 13.36
N ALA A 70 4.70 10.18 14.11
CA ALA A 70 5.49 8.97 14.33
C ALA A 70 4.84 7.97 15.30
N SER A 71 3.88 8.38 16.13
CA SER A 71 3.24 7.47 17.09
C SER A 71 2.37 6.40 16.41
N GLU A 72 1.90 6.70 15.19
CA GLU A 72 1.09 5.80 14.36
C GLU A 72 1.82 4.51 14.01
N LEU A 73 3.16 4.57 13.89
CA LEU A 73 3.99 3.39 13.64
C LEU A 73 3.88 2.36 14.77
N GLY A 74 3.63 2.80 16.01
CA GLY A 74 3.49 1.91 17.17
C GLY A 74 2.20 1.09 17.17
N SER A 75 1.24 1.43 16.30
CA SER A 75 -0.02 0.70 16.15
C SER A 75 -0.04 -0.27 14.97
N LEU A 76 1.03 -0.28 14.16
CA LEU A 76 1.17 -1.24 13.07
C LEU A 76 1.53 -2.62 13.62
N MET A 77 1.03 -3.66 12.97
CA MET A 77 1.36 -5.03 13.30
C MET A 77 2.83 -5.33 12.96
N GLY A 78 3.51 -6.01 13.88
CA GLY A 78 4.80 -6.61 13.56
C GLY A 78 4.65 -7.81 12.62
N PRO A 79 5.75 -8.31 12.02
CA PRO A 79 5.67 -9.42 11.07
C PRO A 79 4.98 -10.67 11.63
N LYS A 80 5.25 -11.04 12.88
CA LYS A 80 4.64 -12.22 13.53
C LYS A 80 3.14 -12.05 13.75
N ASP A 81 2.72 -10.86 14.18
CA ASP A 81 1.31 -10.56 14.43
C ASP A 81 0.53 -10.52 13.11
N TYR A 82 1.15 -9.99 12.05
CA TYR A 82 0.55 -9.96 10.71
C TYR A 82 0.45 -11.35 10.09
N THR A 83 1.47 -12.22 10.22
CA THR A 83 1.37 -13.62 9.78
C THR A 83 0.21 -14.33 10.47
N LYS A 84 0.10 -14.18 11.79
CA LYS A 84 -1.01 -14.76 12.56
C LYS A 84 -2.36 -14.23 12.10
N PHE A 85 -2.48 -12.92 11.87
CA PHE A 85 -3.70 -12.30 11.35
C PHE A 85 -4.12 -12.93 10.01
N CYS A 86 -3.18 -13.10 9.06
CA CYS A 86 -3.48 -13.75 7.79
C CYS A 86 -3.93 -15.21 7.95
N GLU A 87 -3.27 -15.99 8.81
CA GLU A 87 -3.67 -17.38 9.10
C GLU A 87 -5.08 -17.47 9.69
N GLU A 88 -5.44 -16.55 10.58
CA GLU A 88 -6.77 -16.48 11.20
C GLU A 88 -7.85 -16.07 10.19
N GLU A 89 -7.58 -15.07 9.33
CA GLU A 89 -8.49 -14.65 8.25
C GLU A 89 -8.70 -15.76 7.20
N ASP A 90 -7.63 -16.44 6.79
CA ASP A 90 -7.70 -17.56 5.84
C ASP A 90 -8.46 -18.75 6.42
N ALA A 91 -8.29 -19.06 7.72
CA ALA A 91 -8.98 -20.17 8.38
C ALA A 91 -10.47 -19.91 8.63
N ALA A 92 -10.93 -18.66 8.50
CA ALA A 92 -12.34 -18.28 8.65
C ALA A 92 -13.18 -18.59 7.40
N HIS A 93 -12.55 -19.03 6.29
CA HIS A 93 -13.16 -19.31 4.99
C HIS A 93 -12.66 -20.63 4.37
#